data_AF-A0A966SJL0-F1
#
_entry.id   AF-A0A966SJL0-F1
#
_cell.length_a   1.000
_cell.length_b   1.000
_cell.length_c   1.000
_cell.angle_alpha   90.00
_cell.angle_beta   90.00
_cell.angle_gamma   90.00
#
_symmetry.space_group_name_H-M   'P 1'
#
loop_
_entity.id
_entity.type
_entity.pdbx_description
1 polymer ?
#
loop_
_entity_poly.entity_id
_entity_poly.type
_entity_poly.pdbx_seq_one_letter_code
_entity_poly.pdbx_strand_id
1 'polypeptide(L)'
;MSIRRIATLFAFCVAALLALGLVTLYSASMTQEGERFLIKQSIFAAIGLAACCVTATLDYRWVRKFVWPGLVIACLLLAYTAVKGREINGARRWIELPGFTFQPSEIAKAVVIVMLAHYASRYRERMAEFWRGIVIPWLLAGCALALVLAGKDFGTTLLLGLVTWLVLLVAGARPAYLVPIGIAGFAVICVLLMGNENRRTRIDAWIHPEKYEKTIAYQQLQAKYALGSGGAVGLGLGNGRQKTGFVPEHHTDFIFSIIGEEFGLVATLGLLFTYGLLCWCGLSIAWRASDLFGQLLVIGLTFLAPLAGAAWPPGEWYRGLTKPSWTPPGCVFGPAWTVLYLLMATAAWRVWRRVGWSSPLRWWLGQLALNAAWTPIFFGAQQPGWAFAEILLLWLAIAATLRQFFAVERTAGWLLVPYLLWVTFAAALNFVIWRLNP
;
A
#
# COMPACT_ATOMS: atom_id res chain seq x y z
N MET A 1 6.65 9.14 23.46
CA MET A 1 6.77 7.68 23.70
C MET A 1 8.24 7.28 23.57
N SER A 2 8.79 6.50 24.50
CA SER A 2 10.17 6.01 24.39
C SER A 2 10.30 4.96 23.29
N ILE A 3 11.51 4.78 22.72
CA ILE A 3 11.73 3.80 21.64
C ILE A 3 11.37 2.37 22.07
N ARG A 4 11.63 2.03 23.34
CA ARG A 4 11.25 0.73 23.94
C ARG A 4 9.74 0.49 23.90
N ARG A 5 8.94 1.51 24.23
CA ARG A 5 7.48 1.40 24.19
C ARG A 5 6.97 1.23 22.75
N ILE A 6 7.55 1.95 21.79
CA ILE A 6 7.18 1.84 20.37
C ILE A 6 7.52 0.44 19.84
N ALA A 7 8.72 -0.08 20.15
CA ALA A 7 9.12 -1.42 19.76
C ALA A 7 8.24 -2.51 20.40
N THR A 8 7.85 -2.33 21.67
CA THR A 8 6.92 -3.24 22.36
C THR A 8 5.54 -3.24 21.70
N LEU A 9 5.03 -2.04 21.35
CA LEU A 9 3.77 -1.91 20.62
C LEU A 9 3.83 -2.55 19.24
N PHE A 10 4.93 -2.37 18.51
CA PHE A 10 5.15 -3.02 17.21
C PHE A 10 5.11 -4.55 17.34
N ALA A 11 5.86 -5.10 18.31
CA ALA A 11 5.88 -6.54 18.57
C ALA A 11 4.50 -7.08 18.96
N PHE A 12 3.76 -6.35 19.79
CA PHE A 12 2.39 -6.71 20.15
C PHE A 12 1.46 -6.74 18.93
N CYS A 13 1.53 -5.73 18.05
CA CYS A 13 0.74 -5.70 16.82
C CYS A 13 1.07 -6.89 15.91
N VAL A 14 2.35 -7.22 15.72
CA VAL A 14 2.78 -8.40 14.94
C VAL A 14 2.24 -9.69 15.57
N ALA A 15 2.34 -9.85 16.88
CA ALA A 15 1.83 -11.02 17.59
C ALA A 15 0.29 -11.15 17.47
N ALA A 16 -0.44 -10.04 17.60
CA ALA A 16 -1.89 -10.01 17.45
C ALA A 16 -2.32 -10.40 16.02
N LEU A 17 -1.64 -9.88 15.00
CA LEU A 17 -1.90 -10.24 13.60
C LEU A 17 -1.57 -11.71 13.31
N LEU A 18 -0.46 -12.21 13.86
CA LEU A 18 -0.07 -13.61 13.71
C LEU A 18 -1.11 -14.54 14.37
N ALA A 19 -1.55 -14.23 15.59
CA ALA A 19 -2.57 -14.99 16.30
C ALA A 19 -3.90 -14.98 15.54
N LEU A 20 -4.36 -13.79 15.10
CA LEU A 20 -5.58 -13.66 14.30
C LEU A 20 -5.47 -14.44 12.99
N GLY A 21 -4.32 -14.36 12.29
CA GLY A 21 -4.07 -15.09 11.05
C GLY A 21 -4.09 -16.61 11.23
N LEU A 22 -3.57 -17.14 12.34
CA LEU A 22 -3.64 -18.57 12.64
C LEU A 22 -5.07 -19.03 12.95
N VAL A 23 -5.83 -18.24 13.71
CA VAL A 23 -7.23 -18.52 14.04
C VAL A 23 -8.10 -18.52 12.78
N THR A 24 -7.91 -17.52 11.91
CA THR A 24 -8.70 -17.39 10.68
C THR A 24 -8.30 -18.44 9.65
N LEU A 25 -7.02 -18.78 9.55
CA LEU A 25 -6.54 -19.88 8.70
C LEU A 25 -7.12 -21.21 9.16
N TYR A 26 -7.15 -21.47 10.47
CA TYR A 26 -7.81 -22.65 11.01
C TYR A 26 -9.29 -22.68 10.60
N SER A 27 -10.03 -21.62 10.87
CA SER A 27 -11.46 -21.51 10.52
C SER A 27 -11.74 -21.68 9.02
N ALA A 28 -10.86 -21.14 8.18
CA ALA A 28 -10.94 -21.23 6.72
C ALA A 28 -10.62 -22.63 6.19
N SER A 29 -9.70 -23.37 6.82
CA SER A 29 -9.21 -24.67 6.35
C SER A 29 -10.05 -25.87 6.84
N MET A 30 -10.98 -25.66 7.77
CA MET A 30 -11.86 -26.71 8.32
C MET A 30 -12.67 -27.48 7.25
N THR A 31 -12.96 -26.87 6.09
CA THR A 31 -13.88 -27.42 5.09
C THR A 31 -13.21 -28.23 3.97
N GLN A 32 -11.89 -28.10 3.75
CA GLN A 32 -11.22 -28.70 2.57
C GLN A 32 -9.99 -29.57 2.87
N GLU A 33 -9.10 -29.17 3.78
CA GLU A 33 -7.84 -29.90 4.04
C GLU A 33 -7.51 -30.11 5.53
N GLY A 34 -8.40 -29.69 6.44
CA GLY A 34 -8.26 -29.92 7.88
C GLY A 34 -7.01 -29.26 8.50
N GLU A 35 -6.39 -29.94 9.47
CA GLU A 35 -5.29 -29.40 10.29
C GLU A 35 -3.97 -29.17 9.55
N ARG A 36 -3.82 -29.66 8.31
CA ARG A 36 -2.53 -29.71 7.60
C ARG A 36 -1.97 -28.33 7.29
N PHE A 37 -2.80 -27.37 6.88
CA PHE A 37 -2.38 -26.00 6.63
C PHE A 37 -2.02 -25.28 7.92
N LEU A 38 -2.78 -25.51 8.99
CA LEU A 38 -2.49 -24.94 10.31
C LEU A 38 -1.14 -25.45 10.82
N ILE A 39 -0.88 -26.76 10.80
CA ILE A 39 0.39 -27.34 11.25
C ILE A 39 1.57 -26.73 10.48
N LYS A 40 1.48 -26.64 9.15
CA LYS A 40 2.51 -26.00 8.32
C LYS A 40 2.71 -24.54 8.70
N GLN A 41 1.63 -23.76 8.82
CA GLN A 41 1.71 -22.34 9.16
C GLN A 41 2.26 -22.12 10.57
N SER A 42 1.90 -22.96 11.54
CA SER A 42 2.44 -22.92 12.90
C SER A 42 3.94 -23.22 12.94
N ILE A 43 4.42 -24.18 12.15
CA ILE A 43 5.86 -24.47 12.01
C ILE A 43 6.59 -23.25 11.41
N PHE A 44 6.08 -22.68 10.32
CA PHE A 44 6.70 -21.49 9.71
C PHE A 44 6.63 -20.26 10.62
N ALA A 45 5.55 -20.08 11.39
CA ALA A 45 5.43 -19.03 12.39
C ALA A 45 6.46 -19.20 13.51
N ALA A 46 6.67 -20.42 14.01
CA ALA A 46 7.68 -20.72 15.01
C ALA A 46 9.10 -20.46 14.49
N ILE A 47 9.42 -20.90 13.27
CA ILE A 47 10.70 -20.61 12.61
C ILE A 47 10.90 -19.10 12.43
N GLY A 48 9.87 -18.38 11.98
CA GLY A 48 9.90 -16.93 11.80
C GLY A 48 10.11 -16.17 13.12
N LEU A 49 9.44 -16.58 14.20
CA LEU A 49 9.63 -16.02 15.54
C LEU A 49 11.04 -16.30 16.08
N ALA A 50 11.55 -17.53 15.90
CA ALA A 50 12.92 -17.87 16.29
C ALA A 50 13.94 -17.01 15.53
N ALA A 51 13.78 -16.85 14.21
CA ALA A 51 14.61 -15.99 13.38
C ALA A 51 14.51 -14.51 13.81
N CYS A 52 13.32 -14.03 14.18
CA CYS A 52 13.10 -12.69 14.73
C CYS A 52 13.88 -12.50 16.05
N CYS A 53 13.79 -13.44 16.99
CA CYS A 53 14.52 -13.38 18.26
C CYS A 53 16.04 -13.36 18.06
N VAL A 54 16.56 -14.23 17.17
CA VAL A 54 17.99 -14.25 16.84
C VAL A 54 18.43 -12.93 16.21
N THR A 55 17.72 -12.46 15.18
CA THR A 55 18.08 -11.22 14.47
C THR A 55 17.92 -9.97 15.34
N ALA A 56 17.02 -9.97 16.32
CA ALA A 56 16.87 -8.87 17.29
C ALA A 56 18.10 -8.69 18.20
N THR A 57 18.94 -9.72 18.35
CA THR A 57 20.20 -9.65 19.10
C THR A 57 21.39 -9.19 18.26
N LEU A 58 21.26 -9.18 16.93
CA LEU A 58 22.32 -8.83 16.01
C LEU A 58 22.34 -7.33 15.73
N ASP A 59 23.55 -6.75 15.64
CA ASP A 59 23.69 -5.38 15.14
C ASP A 59 23.32 -5.35 13.65
N TYR A 60 22.28 -4.58 13.31
CA TYR A 60 21.81 -4.39 11.94
C TYR A 60 22.90 -3.88 10.99
N ARG A 61 23.97 -3.26 11.49
CA ARG A 61 25.13 -2.84 10.69
C ARG A 61 25.89 -4.01 10.09
N TRP A 62 25.81 -5.19 10.67
CA TRP A 62 26.47 -6.39 10.16
C TRP A 62 25.93 -6.80 8.79
N VAL A 63 24.64 -6.55 8.54
CA VAL A 63 23.96 -6.82 7.26
C VAL A 63 24.63 -6.09 6.09
N ARG A 64 25.30 -4.95 6.34
CA ARG A 64 26.03 -4.19 5.30
C ARG A 64 27.14 -5.00 4.62
N LYS A 65 27.73 -5.97 5.32
CA LYS A 65 28.81 -6.82 4.76
C LYS A 65 28.29 -7.76 3.67
N PHE A 66 27.02 -8.12 3.73
CA PHE A 66 26.40 -9.11 2.84
C PHE A 66 25.58 -8.48 1.70
N VAL A 67 25.58 -7.15 1.57
CA VAL A 67 24.84 -6.43 0.53
C VAL A 67 25.17 -6.96 -0.87
N TRP A 68 26.45 -6.96 -1.24
CA TRP A 68 26.87 -7.31 -2.60
C TRP A 68 26.77 -8.82 -2.88
N PRO A 69 27.28 -9.71 -2.00
CA PRO A 69 27.04 -11.14 -2.18
C PRO A 69 25.55 -11.48 -2.22
N GLY A 70 24.76 -10.86 -1.34
CA GLY A 70 23.32 -11.04 -1.28
C GLY A 70 22.62 -10.61 -2.57
N LEU A 71 22.99 -9.45 -3.15
CA LEU A 71 22.42 -8.99 -4.42
C LEU A 71 22.75 -9.94 -5.56
N VAL A 72 23.99 -10.41 -5.65
CA VAL A 72 24.41 -11.37 -6.69
C VAL A 72 23.62 -12.67 -6.53
N ILE A 73 23.54 -13.23 -5.32
CA ILE A 73 22.78 -14.46 -5.05
C ILE A 73 21.29 -14.26 -5.39
N ALA A 74 20.69 -13.14 -4.98
CA ALA A 74 19.29 -12.83 -5.28
C ALA A 74 19.04 -12.77 -6.80
N CYS A 75 19.91 -12.08 -7.55
CA CYS A 75 19.82 -12.01 -9.01
C CYS A 75 20.01 -13.38 -9.67
N LEU A 76 20.95 -14.20 -9.19
CA LEU A 76 21.15 -15.56 -9.72
C LEU A 76 19.93 -16.46 -9.47
N LEU A 77 19.34 -16.40 -8.26
CA LEU A 77 18.12 -17.14 -7.95
C LEU A 77 16.93 -16.67 -8.79
N LEU A 78 16.78 -15.35 -8.98
CA LEU A 78 15.73 -14.79 -9.84
C LEU A 78 15.91 -15.19 -11.31
N ALA A 79 17.13 -15.14 -11.82
CA ALA A 79 17.46 -15.60 -13.18
C ALA A 79 17.16 -17.09 -13.35
N TYR A 80 17.54 -17.91 -12.36
CA TYR A 80 17.20 -19.32 -12.33
C TYR A 80 15.68 -19.53 -12.40
N THR A 81 14.89 -18.82 -11.59
CA THR A 81 13.42 -18.95 -11.63
C THR A 81 12.81 -18.50 -12.93
N ALA A 82 13.32 -17.43 -13.55
CA ALA A 82 12.78 -16.93 -14.80
C ALA A 82 12.93 -17.98 -15.93
N VAL A 83 13.99 -18.79 -15.90
CA VAL A 83 14.26 -19.82 -16.92
C VAL A 83 13.65 -21.17 -16.54
N LYS A 84 13.95 -21.66 -15.33
CA LYS A 84 13.69 -23.04 -14.86
C LYS A 84 12.72 -23.13 -13.68
N GLY A 85 12.17 -22.02 -13.19
CA GLY A 85 11.20 -22.03 -12.10
C GLY A 85 9.91 -22.75 -12.49
N ARG A 86 9.21 -23.31 -11.49
CA ARG A 86 7.91 -23.96 -11.72
C ARG A 86 6.91 -22.92 -12.21
N GLU A 87 6.21 -23.27 -13.29
CA GLU A 87 5.15 -22.45 -13.86
C GLU A 87 3.83 -22.72 -13.14
N ILE A 88 3.32 -21.72 -12.44
CA ILE A 88 2.02 -21.74 -11.76
C ILE A 88 1.22 -20.55 -12.30
N ASN A 89 0.02 -20.80 -12.82
CA ASN A 89 -0.85 -19.76 -13.40
C ASN A 89 -0.15 -18.91 -14.49
N GLY A 90 0.72 -19.54 -15.29
CA GLY A 90 1.45 -18.89 -16.39
C GLY A 90 2.63 -18.00 -15.98
N ALA A 91 3.05 -18.06 -14.71
CA ALA A 91 4.19 -17.31 -14.18
C ALA A 91 5.22 -18.26 -13.52
N ARG A 92 6.51 -17.99 -13.72
CA ARG A 92 7.63 -18.79 -13.19
C ARG A 92 8.29 -18.07 -12.04
N ARG A 93 7.77 -18.31 -10.83
CA ARG A 93 8.14 -17.57 -9.62
C ARG A 93 8.73 -18.44 -8.52
N TRP A 94 8.51 -19.75 -8.59
CA TRP A 94 8.76 -20.67 -7.49
C TRP A 94 9.90 -21.63 -7.81
N ILE A 95 10.76 -21.86 -6.82
CA ILE A 95 11.72 -22.97 -6.79
C ILE A 95 11.13 -24.06 -5.90
N GLU A 96 11.06 -25.28 -6.41
CA GLU A 96 10.64 -26.43 -5.64
C GLU A 96 11.85 -27.16 -5.08
N LEU A 97 11.86 -27.32 -3.77
CA LEU A 97 12.81 -28.14 -3.04
C LEU A 97 12.05 -29.28 -2.37
N PRO A 98 12.71 -30.41 -2.06
CA PRO A 98 12.04 -31.51 -1.38
C PRO A 98 11.39 -31.04 -0.07
N GLY A 99 10.05 -31.06 -0.01
CA GLY A 99 9.27 -30.70 1.16
C GLY A 99 8.88 -29.22 1.31
N PHE A 100 9.43 -28.29 0.53
CA PHE A 100 9.02 -26.87 0.58
C PHE A 100 9.20 -26.14 -0.75
N THR A 101 8.35 -25.13 -0.98
CA THR A 101 8.46 -24.20 -2.10
C THR A 101 8.94 -22.86 -1.58
N PHE A 102 9.83 -22.22 -2.33
CA PHE A 102 10.38 -20.93 -1.96
C PHE A 102 10.35 -19.97 -3.16
N GLN A 103 10.02 -18.71 -2.89
CA GLN A 103 9.92 -17.65 -3.90
C GLN A 103 11.12 -16.70 -3.77
N PRO A 104 12.10 -16.73 -4.70
CA PRO A 104 13.29 -15.88 -4.64
C PRO A 104 13.03 -14.38 -4.58
N SER A 105 11.90 -13.92 -5.12
CA SER A 105 11.54 -12.50 -5.06
C SER A 105 11.31 -12.01 -3.63
N GLU A 106 10.99 -12.88 -2.67
CA GLU A 106 10.90 -12.51 -1.24
C GLU A 106 12.26 -12.11 -0.67
N ILE A 107 13.32 -12.87 -0.97
CA ILE A 107 14.69 -12.52 -0.58
C ILE A 107 15.16 -11.28 -1.35
N ALA A 108 14.88 -11.21 -2.65
CA ALA A 108 15.28 -10.08 -3.48
C ALA A 108 14.72 -8.75 -2.95
N LYS A 109 13.46 -8.73 -2.47
CA LYS A 109 12.85 -7.54 -1.84
C LYS A 109 13.70 -7.01 -0.69
N ALA A 110 14.04 -7.87 0.27
CA ALA A 110 14.84 -7.49 1.44
C ALA A 110 16.25 -7.05 1.04
N VAL A 111 16.91 -7.80 0.15
CA VAL A 111 18.27 -7.52 -0.32
C VAL A 111 18.36 -6.20 -1.08
N VAL A 112 17.39 -5.89 -1.95
CA VAL A 112 17.36 -4.62 -2.69
C VAL A 112 17.19 -3.44 -1.72
N ILE A 113 16.34 -3.55 -0.70
CA ILE A 113 16.18 -2.50 0.32
C ILE A 113 17.48 -2.27 1.08
N VAL A 114 18.12 -3.34 1.54
CA VAL A 114 19.41 -3.29 2.25
C VAL A 114 20.48 -2.68 1.35
N MET A 115 20.50 -3.04 0.07
CA MET A 115 21.41 -2.49 -0.93
C MET A 115 21.20 -0.98 -1.14
N LEU A 116 19.95 -0.55 -1.33
CA LEU A 116 19.62 0.87 -1.49
C LEU A 116 19.99 1.68 -0.25
N ALA A 117 19.67 1.19 0.94
CA ALA A 117 20.04 1.82 2.20
C ALA A 117 21.56 1.91 2.36
N HIS A 118 22.30 0.85 2.02
CA HIS A 118 23.76 0.84 2.08
C HIS A 118 24.38 1.84 1.10
N TYR A 119 23.91 1.83 -0.15
CA TYR A 119 24.40 2.71 -1.21
C TYR A 119 24.12 4.18 -0.88
N ALA A 120 22.88 4.52 -0.52
CA ALA A 120 22.47 5.86 -0.15
C ALA A 120 23.22 6.38 1.09
N SER A 121 23.46 5.52 2.09
CA SER A 121 24.27 5.88 3.25
C SER A 121 25.73 6.16 2.90
N ARG A 122 26.31 5.46 1.91
CA ARG A 122 27.69 5.64 1.47
C ARG A 122 27.88 6.90 0.61
N TYR A 123 26.90 7.24 -0.23
CA TYR A 123 26.96 8.37 -1.16
C TYR A 123 26.05 9.54 -0.79
N ARG A 124 25.76 9.71 0.51
CA ARG A 124 24.78 10.68 1.05
C ARG A 124 24.90 12.07 0.44
N GLU A 125 26.10 12.63 0.36
CA GLU A 125 26.35 13.99 -0.13
C GLU A 125 26.10 14.13 -1.64
N ARG A 126 26.20 13.02 -2.38
CA ARG A 126 26.08 12.96 -3.84
C ARG A 126 24.72 12.45 -4.31
N MET A 127 23.80 12.15 -3.38
CA MET A 127 22.44 11.70 -3.73
C MET A 127 21.67 12.73 -4.55
N ALA A 128 22.03 14.02 -4.45
CA ALA A 128 21.41 15.06 -5.26
C ALA A 128 21.86 15.02 -6.75
N GLU A 129 22.96 14.34 -7.08
CA GLU A 129 23.47 14.24 -8.45
C GLU A 129 22.64 13.24 -9.28
N PHE A 130 22.51 13.48 -10.59
CA PHE A 130 21.79 12.57 -11.49
C PHE A 130 22.43 11.17 -11.52
N TRP A 131 23.74 11.07 -11.74
CA TRP A 131 24.41 9.77 -11.85
C TRP A 131 24.40 8.96 -10.56
N ARG A 132 24.77 9.60 -9.44
CA ARG A 132 24.89 8.93 -8.14
C ARG A 132 23.56 8.76 -7.43
N GLY A 133 22.64 9.71 -7.56
CA GLY A 133 21.32 9.68 -6.92
C GLY A 133 20.28 8.85 -7.65
N ILE A 134 20.43 8.68 -8.97
CA ILE A 134 19.41 8.08 -9.82
C ILE A 134 19.97 6.90 -10.61
N VAL A 135 20.89 7.14 -11.55
CA VAL A 135 21.26 6.12 -12.55
C VAL A 135 21.83 4.85 -11.91
N ILE A 136 22.83 4.98 -11.03
CA ILE A 136 23.46 3.82 -10.39
C ILE A 136 22.49 3.03 -9.50
N PRO A 137 21.74 3.64 -8.55
CA PRO A 137 20.83 2.87 -7.70
C PRO A 137 19.68 2.24 -8.50
N TRP A 138 19.16 2.91 -9.54
CA TRP A 138 18.16 2.33 -10.43
C TRP A 138 18.72 1.23 -11.31
N LEU A 139 20.00 1.28 -11.70
CA LEU A 139 20.63 0.17 -12.43
C LEU A 139 20.76 -1.06 -11.52
N LEU A 140 21.20 -0.88 -10.28
CA LEU A 140 21.35 -1.97 -9.31
C LEU A 140 20.00 -2.60 -8.92
N ALA A 141 18.99 -1.79 -8.59
CA ALA A 141 17.64 -2.28 -8.30
C ALA A 141 16.93 -2.79 -9.58
N GLY A 142 17.21 -2.14 -10.71
CA GLY A 142 16.67 -2.45 -12.04
C GLY A 142 17.03 -3.84 -12.52
N CYS A 143 18.23 -4.33 -12.23
CA CYS A 143 18.60 -5.72 -12.50
C CYS A 143 17.65 -6.71 -11.81
N ALA A 144 17.38 -6.53 -10.51
CA ALA A 144 16.45 -7.39 -9.79
C ALA A 144 15.01 -7.22 -10.31
N LEU A 145 14.56 -5.98 -10.55
CA LEU A 145 13.24 -5.67 -11.11
C LEU A 145 13.00 -6.33 -12.47
N ALA A 146 13.99 -6.26 -13.37
CA ALA A 146 13.89 -6.86 -14.69
C ALA A 146 13.78 -8.38 -14.63
N LEU A 147 14.52 -9.03 -13.72
CA LEU A 147 14.45 -10.48 -13.52
C LEU A 147 13.12 -10.93 -12.90
N VAL A 148 12.59 -10.17 -11.94
CA VAL A 148 11.25 -10.40 -11.37
C VAL A 148 10.17 -10.25 -12.46
N LEU A 149 10.29 -9.24 -13.31
CA LEU A 149 9.39 -9.01 -14.44
C LEU A 149 9.49 -10.14 -15.49
N ALA A 150 10.69 -10.68 -15.73
CA ALA A 150 10.91 -11.83 -16.61
C ALA A 150 10.22 -13.10 -16.09
N GLY A 151 10.16 -13.29 -14.77
CA GLY A 151 9.32 -14.31 -14.10
C GLY A 151 7.81 -14.04 -14.19
N LYS A 152 7.39 -12.98 -14.91
CA LYS A 152 6.01 -12.48 -15.04
C LYS A 152 5.38 -12.12 -13.70
N ASP A 153 6.16 -11.63 -12.74
CA ASP A 153 5.68 -11.16 -11.43
C ASP A 153 5.50 -9.63 -11.37
N PHE A 154 4.35 -9.18 -11.86
CA PHE A 154 4.03 -7.75 -11.96
C PHE A 154 3.79 -7.10 -10.61
N GLY A 155 3.17 -7.81 -9.66
CA GLY A 155 2.88 -7.29 -8.33
C GLY A 155 4.17 -6.99 -7.57
N THR A 156 5.10 -7.95 -7.56
CA THR A 156 6.39 -7.75 -6.90
C THR A 156 7.25 -6.71 -7.62
N THR A 157 7.21 -6.65 -8.96
CA THR A 157 7.92 -5.61 -9.72
C THR A 157 7.41 -4.21 -9.37
N LEU A 158 6.09 -4.02 -9.32
CA LEU A 158 5.48 -2.74 -8.97
C LEU A 158 5.84 -2.32 -7.54
N LEU A 159 5.69 -3.24 -6.58
CA LEU A 159 6.01 -3.02 -5.18
C LEU A 159 7.48 -2.62 -5.00
N LEU A 160 8.40 -3.37 -5.60
CA LEU A 160 9.84 -3.07 -5.52
C LEU A 160 10.19 -1.75 -6.20
N GLY A 161 9.56 -1.42 -7.34
CA GLY A 161 9.77 -0.17 -8.03
C GLY A 161 9.32 1.02 -7.17
N LEU A 162 8.16 0.91 -6.54
CA LEU A 162 7.62 1.93 -5.64
C LEU A 162 8.48 2.09 -4.38
N VAL A 163 8.88 0.98 -3.74
CA VAL A 163 9.77 1.02 -2.56
C VAL A 163 11.14 1.60 -2.93
N THR A 164 11.69 1.25 -4.09
CA THR A 164 12.96 1.82 -4.60
C THR A 164 12.83 3.34 -4.77
N TRP A 165 11.77 3.78 -5.43
CA TRP A 165 11.49 5.21 -5.62
C TRP A 165 11.35 5.95 -4.28
N LEU A 166 10.60 5.39 -3.32
CA LEU A 166 10.41 5.97 -1.98
C LEU A 166 11.71 6.06 -1.19
N VAL A 167 12.51 4.99 -1.17
CA VAL A 167 13.80 4.97 -0.44
C VAL A 167 14.76 6.01 -1.03
N LEU A 168 14.83 6.14 -2.36
CA LEU A 168 15.66 7.15 -3.00
C LEU A 168 15.17 8.58 -2.74
N LEU A 169 13.86 8.80 -2.71
CA LEU A 169 13.28 10.09 -2.34
C LEU A 169 13.69 10.49 -0.91
N VAL A 170 13.56 9.58 0.05
CA VAL A 170 13.96 9.83 1.45
C VAL A 170 15.47 9.97 1.60
N ALA A 171 16.25 9.25 0.81
CA ALA A 171 17.71 9.36 0.78
C ALA A 171 18.23 10.73 0.29
N GLY A 172 17.35 11.60 -0.23
CA GLY A 172 17.70 12.94 -0.70
C GLY A 172 17.99 13.03 -2.19
N ALA A 173 17.54 12.06 -3.00
CA ALA A 173 17.59 12.19 -4.45
C ALA A 173 16.68 13.35 -4.91
N ARG A 174 17.16 14.16 -5.87
CA ARG A 174 16.44 15.36 -6.31
C ARG A 174 15.07 14.97 -6.88
N PRO A 175 13.96 15.53 -6.35
CA PRO A 175 12.61 15.24 -6.86
C PRO A 175 12.45 15.53 -8.36
N ALA A 176 13.18 16.53 -8.88
CA ALA A 176 13.19 16.86 -10.30
C ALA A 176 13.61 15.70 -11.22
N TYR A 177 14.45 14.77 -10.74
CA TYR A 177 14.85 13.58 -11.49
C TYR A 177 13.98 12.35 -11.17
N LEU A 178 13.46 12.27 -9.95
CA LEU A 178 12.61 11.16 -9.52
C LEU A 178 11.19 11.21 -10.09
N VAL A 179 10.60 12.40 -10.23
CA VAL A 179 9.23 12.56 -10.75
C VAL A 179 9.12 12.05 -12.19
N PRO A 180 10.01 12.43 -13.15
CA PRO A 180 9.99 11.86 -14.49
C PRO A 180 10.10 10.33 -14.52
N ILE A 181 10.92 9.73 -13.64
CA ILE A 181 11.05 8.27 -13.55
C ILE A 181 9.77 7.63 -13.01
N GLY A 182 9.11 8.25 -12.04
CA GLY A 182 7.81 7.80 -11.56
C GLY A 182 6.76 7.81 -12.67
N ILE A 183 6.71 8.90 -13.45
CA ILE A 183 5.79 9.04 -14.60
C ILE A 183 6.12 8.00 -15.68
N ALA A 184 7.39 7.85 -16.04
CA ALA A 184 7.83 6.87 -17.03
C ALA A 184 7.53 5.43 -16.58
N GLY A 185 7.79 5.11 -15.31
CA GLY A 185 7.46 3.82 -14.72
C GLY A 185 5.96 3.53 -14.77
N PHE A 186 5.13 4.51 -14.40
CA PHE A 186 3.67 4.42 -14.51
C PHE A 186 3.22 4.20 -15.96
N ALA A 187 3.77 4.95 -16.92
CA ALA A 187 3.48 4.77 -18.33
C ALA A 187 3.85 3.38 -18.85
N VAL A 188 5.02 2.86 -18.49
CA VAL A 188 5.47 1.49 -18.83
C VAL A 188 4.51 0.46 -18.25
N ILE A 189 4.08 0.62 -17.00
CA ILE A 189 3.09 -0.27 -16.39
C ILE A 189 1.78 -0.24 -17.18
N CYS A 190 1.25 0.94 -17.52
CA CYS A 190 0.04 1.06 -18.34
C CYS A 190 0.17 0.33 -19.68
N VAL A 191 1.31 0.50 -20.37
CA VAL A 191 1.59 -0.21 -21.63
C VAL A 191 1.64 -1.72 -21.41
N LEU A 192 2.33 -2.20 -20.37
CA LEU A 192 2.43 -3.63 -20.05
C LEU A 192 1.09 -4.26 -19.64
N LEU A 193 0.22 -3.49 -18.99
CA LEU A 193 -1.15 -3.90 -18.65
C LEU A 193 -2.01 -3.99 -19.91
N MET A 194 -1.88 -3.01 -20.81
CA MET A 194 -2.54 -3.04 -22.10
C MET A 194 -1.90 -4.06 -23.06
N GLY A 195 -0.67 -4.51 -22.89
CA GLY A 195 -0.04 -5.45 -23.84
C GLY A 195 -0.61 -6.88 -23.78
N ASN A 196 -1.35 -7.26 -22.74
CA ASN A 196 -1.73 -8.64 -22.48
C ASN A 196 -3.25 -8.78 -22.35
N GLU A 197 -3.85 -9.61 -23.21
CA GLU A 197 -5.30 -9.84 -23.24
C GLU A 197 -5.84 -10.31 -21.89
N ASN A 198 -5.18 -11.28 -21.23
CA ASN A 198 -5.60 -11.76 -19.91
C ASN A 198 -5.61 -10.65 -18.85
N ARG A 199 -4.71 -9.66 -18.95
CA ARG A 199 -4.67 -8.52 -18.00
C ARG A 199 -5.75 -7.51 -18.31
N ARG A 200 -5.97 -7.21 -19.60
CA ARG A 200 -7.09 -6.38 -20.03
C ARG A 200 -8.41 -6.96 -19.55
N THR A 201 -8.63 -8.26 -19.73
CA THR A 201 -9.86 -8.92 -19.28
C THR A 201 -10.00 -8.91 -17.76
N ARG A 202 -8.90 -9.03 -16.98
CA ARG A 202 -8.95 -8.85 -15.52
C ARG A 202 -9.31 -7.42 -15.10
N ILE A 203 -8.79 -6.41 -15.80
CA ILE A 203 -9.13 -5.01 -15.56
C ILE A 203 -10.60 -4.76 -15.95
N ASP A 204 -11.04 -5.28 -17.10
CA ASP A 204 -12.43 -5.19 -17.54
C ASP A 204 -13.38 -5.90 -16.56
N ALA A 205 -13.01 -7.08 -16.07
CA ALA A 205 -13.74 -7.80 -15.03
C ALA A 205 -13.75 -7.05 -13.69
N TRP A 206 -12.71 -6.28 -13.38
CA TRP A 206 -12.70 -5.42 -12.19
C TRP A 206 -13.59 -4.19 -12.34
N ILE A 207 -13.71 -3.61 -13.55
CA ILE A 207 -14.57 -2.45 -13.86
C ILE A 207 -16.04 -2.87 -14.04
N HIS A 208 -16.28 -4.00 -14.68
CA HIS A 208 -17.59 -4.56 -15.02
C HIS A 208 -17.75 -5.98 -14.47
N PRO A 209 -17.78 -6.15 -13.14
CA PRO A 209 -17.81 -7.48 -12.52
C PRO A 209 -19.07 -8.27 -12.86
N GLU A 210 -20.21 -7.60 -13.05
CA GLU A 210 -21.49 -8.16 -13.51
C GLU A 210 -21.34 -9.04 -14.77
N LYS A 211 -20.48 -8.61 -15.71
CA LYS A 211 -20.26 -9.32 -16.99
C LYS A 211 -19.46 -10.62 -16.81
N TYR A 212 -18.68 -10.71 -15.74
CA TYR A 212 -17.76 -11.82 -15.48
C TYR A 212 -18.09 -12.57 -14.18
N GLU A 213 -19.33 -12.45 -13.71
CA GLU A 213 -19.81 -13.04 -12.45
C GLU A 213 -19.49 -14.52 -12.34
N LYS A 214 -19.60 -15.29 -13.43
CA LYS A 214 -19.38 -16.74 -13.42
C LYS A 214 -17.95 -17.16 -13.77
N THR A 215 -17.05 -16.20 -14.03
CA THR A 215 -15.69 -16.47 -14.51
C THR A 215 -14.65 -15.75 -13.65
N ILE A 216 -13.98 -14.74 -14.21
CA ILE A 216 -12.79 -14.10 -13.62
C ILE A 216 -13.17 -13.22 -12.42
N ALA A 217 -14.37 -12.64 -12.41
CA ALA A 217 -14.86 -11.80 -11.31
C ALA A 217 -15.54 -12.60 -10.19
N TYR A 218 -15.90 -13.88 -10.43
CA TYR A 218 -16.63 -14.72 -9.47
C TYR A 218 -16.03 -14.65 -8.07
N GLN A 219 -14.74 -14.94 -7.98
CA GLN A 219 -14.04 -15.00 -6.71
C GLN A 219 -13.97 -13.65 -6.00
N GLN A 220 -13.78 -12.56 -6.74
CA GLN A 220 -13.76 -11.20 -6.18
C GLN A 220 -15.14 -10.78 -5.68
N LEU A 221 -16.19 -11.14 -6.41
CA LEU A 221 -17.58 -10.86 -6.02
C LEU A 221 -18.00 -11.65 -4.79
N GLN A 222 -17.70 -12.95 -4.73
CA GLN A 222 -18.00 -13.75 -3.55
C GLN A 222 -17.26 -13.26 -2.31
N ALA A 223 -16.02 -12.78 -2.46
CA ALA A 223 -15.31 -12.13 -1.37
C ALA A 223 -15.98 -10.83 -0.90
N LYS A 224 -16.52 -10.01 -1.81
CA LYS A 224 -17.31 -8.83 -1.43
C LYS A 224 -18.60 -9.23 -0.72
N TYR A 225 -19.29 -10.26 -1.19
CA TYR A 225 -20.52 -10.75 -0.56
C TYR A 225 -20.24 -11.31 0.84
N ALA A 226 -19.13 -12.04 1.03
CA ALA A 226 -18.66 -12.50 2.34
C ALA A 226 -18.43 -11.32 3.31
N LEU A 227 -17.76 -10.27 2.83
CA LEU A 227 -17.54 -9.07 3.64
C LEU A 227 -18.86 -8.37 4.01
N GLY A 228 -19.83 -8.35 3.09
CA GLY A 228 -21.15 -7.76 3.32
C GLY A 228 -22.05 -8.59 4.25
N SER A 229 -21.96 -9.92 4.21
CA SER A 229 -22.81 -10.81 5.02
C SER A 229 -22.44 -10.83 6.51
N GLY A 230 -21.22 -10.45 6.87
CA GLY A 230 -20.76 -10.42 8.26
C GLY A 230 -21.39 -9.36 9.15
N GLY A 231 -21.99 -8.31 8.58
CA GLY A 231 -22.57 -7.21 9.37
C GLY A 231 -21.56 -6.54 10.32
N ALA A 232 -22.04 -5.93 11.41
CA ALA A 232 -21.17 -5.19 12.33
C ALA A 232 -20.30 -6.10 13.23
N VAL A 233 -20.85 -7.23 13.68
CA VAL A 233 -20.28 -8.10 14.74
C VAL A 233 -19.76 -9.44 14.19
N GLY A 234 -20.13 -9.81 12.96
CA GLY A 234 -19.77 -11.08 12.36
C GLY A 234 -20.81 -12.17 12.59
N LEU A 235 -20.70 -13.25 11.82
CA LEU A 235 -21.53 -14.46 11.96
C LEU A 235 -21.02 -15.40 13.08
N GLY A 236 -19.86 -15.11 13.66
CA GLY A 236 -19.19 -15.96 14.64
C GLY A 236 -18.14 -16.87 13.99
N LEU A 237 -17.10 -17.20 14.78
CA LEU A 237 -16.00 -18.05 14.34
C LEU A 237 -16.53 -19.40 13.86
N GLY A 238 -16.10 -19.82 12.67
CA GLY A 238 -16.53 -21.10 12.11
C GLY A 238 -17.81 -21.03 11.27
N ASN A 239 -18.62 -19.98 11.41
CA ASN A 239 -19.94 -19.86 10.77
C ASN A 239 -19.93 -19.16 9.40
N GLY A 240 -18.76 -18.83 8.86
CA GLY A 240 -18.65 -18.27 7.50
C GLY A 240 -19.27 -19.22 6.48
N ARG A 241 -20.16 -18.72 5.62
CA ARG A 241 -20.87 -19.53 4.62
C ARG A 241 -20.11 -19.52 3.30
N GLN A 242 -19.39 -18.45 2.99
CA GLN A 242 -18.68 -18.31 1.70
C GLN A 242 -17.42 -19.20 1.60
N LYS A 243 -16.91 -19.70 2.72
CA LYS A 243 -15.80 -20.67 2.80
C LYS A 243 -16.17 -22.13 2.48
N THR A 244 -17.45 -22.47 2.33
CA THR A 244 -17.89 -23.85 2.01
C THR A 244 -17.85 -24.18 0.50
N GLY A 245 -17.06 -23.42 -0.28
CA GLY A 245 -16.87 -23.66 -1.72
C GLY A 245 -17.27 -22.51 -2.64
N PHE A 246 -17.83 -21.41 -2.13
CA PHE A 246 -18.21 -20.25 -2.93
C PHE A 246 -17.02 -19.33 -3.27
N VAL A 247 -16.03 -19.24 -2.38
CA VAL A 247 -14.76 -18.56 -2.68
C VAL A 247 -13.68 -19.64 -2.92
N PRO A 248 -13.20 -19.84 -4.16
CA PRO A 248 -12.22 -20.90 -4.46
C PRO A 248 -10.91 -20.79 -3.66
N GLU A 249 -10.25 -19.63 -3.65
CA GLU A 249 -9.00 -19.39 -2.90
C GLU A 249 -9.24 -18.57 -1.62
N HIS A 250 -10.12 -19.06 -0.75
CA HIS A 250 -10.51 -18.38 0.49
C HIS A 250 -9.38 -18.40 1.54
N HIS A 251 -8.51 -19.41 1.52
CA HIS A 251 -7.41 -19.60 2.48
C HIS A 251 -6.11 -18.87 2.11
N THR A 252 -6.01 -18.26 0.92
CA THR A 252 -4.83 -17.51 0.46
C THR A 252 -5.17 -16.03 0.23
N ASP A 253 -5.70 -15.69 -0.95
CA ASP A 253 -5.80 -14.31 -1.45
C ASP A 253 -6.99 -13.54 -0.84
N PHE A 254 -7.96 -14.24 -0.23
CA PHE A 254 -9.21 -13.65 0.26
C PHE A 254 -9.47 -13.90 1.76
N ILE A 255 -8.44 -14.15 2.55
CA ILE A 255 -8.59 -14.36 4.00
C ILE A 255 -9.24 -13.16 4.71
N PHE A 256 -9.02 -11.93 4.19
CA PHE A 256 -9.64 -10.71 4.70
C PHE A 256 -11.18 -10.74 4.59
N SER A 257 -11.74 -11.30 3.53
CA SER A 257 -13.20 -11.39 3.41
C SER A 257 -13.81 -12.40 4.37
N ILE A 258 -13.08 -13.47 4.72
CA ILE A 258 -13.49 -14.41 5.77
C ILE A 258 -13.48 -13.70 7.14
N ILE A 259 -12.45 -12.89 7.42
CA ILE A 259 -12.40 -12.09 8.65
C ILE A 259 -13.62 -11.17 8.74
N GLY A 260 -13.98 -10.54 7.62
CA GLY A 260 -15.18 -9.74 7.49
C GLY A 260 -16.47 -10.51 7.76
N GLU A 261 -16.61 -11.70 7.19
CA GLU A 261 -17.79 -12.54 7.37
C GLU A 261 -17.93 -13.06 8.82
N GLU A 262 -16.85 -13.55 9.42
CA GLU A 262 -16.89 -14.23 10.72
C GLU A 262 -16.82 -13.27 11.91
N PHE A 263 -16.03 -12.20 11.80
CA PHE A 263 -15.80 -11.25 12.89
C PHE A 263 -16.39 -9.85 12.64
N GLY A 264 -16.94 -9.60 11.45
CA GLY A 264 -17.68 -8.39 11.12
C GLY A 264 -16.84 -7.15 10.86
N LEU A 265 -17.55 -6.02 10.72
CA LEU A 265 -16.97 -4.71 10.44
C LEU A 265 -15.99 -4.24 11.53
N VAL A 266 -16.30 -4.47 12.82
CA VAL A 266 -15.45 -3.99 13.92
C VAL A 266 -14.06 -4.63 13.87
N ALA A 267 -14.00 -5.94 13.64
CA ALA A 267 -12.73 -6.65 13.56
C ALA A 267 -11.93 -6.29 12.30
N THR A 268 -12.60 -6.11 11.15
CA THR A 268 -11.93 -5.67 9.91
C THR A 268 -11.38 -4.25 10.01
N LEU A 269 -12.11 -3.32 10.64
CA LEU A 269 -11.59 -1.97 10.93
C LEU A 269 -10.44 -2.02 11.95
N GLY A 270 -10.55 -2.84 12.99
CA GLY A 270 -9.46 -3.07 13.96
C GLY A 270 -8.20 -3.65 13.32
N LEU A 271 -8.36 -4.54 12.34
CA LEU A 271 -7.27 -5.10 11.55
C LEU A 271 -6.57 -4.02 10.71
N LEU A 272 -7.33 -3.20 9.97
CA LEU A 272 -6.80 -2.07 9.22
C LEU A 272 -6.09 -1.05 10.12
N PHE A 273 -6.69 -0.74 11.27
CA PHE A 273 -6.08 0.10 12.28
C PHE A 273 -4.75 -0.47 12.78
N THR A 274 -4.67 -1.79 13.03
CA THR A 274 -3.44 -2.47 13.46
C THR A 274 -2.34 -2.39 12.41
N TYR A 275 -2.67 -2.55 11.12
CA TYR A 275 -1.71 -2.32 10.03
C TYR A 275 -1.25 -0.85 9.97
N GLY A 276 -2.16 0.11 10.13
CA GLY A 276 -1.81 1.53 10.24
C GLY A 276 -0.90 1.84 11.43
N LEU A 277 -1.13 1.17 12.56
CA LEU A 277 -0.31 1.29 13.76
C LEU A 277 1.09 0.68 13.57
N LEU A 278 1.21 -0.43 12.82
CA LEU A 278 2.50 -0.97 12.41
C LEU A 278 3.28 0.01 11.54
N CYS A 279 2.63 0.63 10.54
CA CYS A 279 3.25 1.68 9.72
C CYS A 279 3.76 2.83 10.58
N TRP A 280 2.90 3.32 11.47
CA TRP A 280 3.24 4.41 12.39
C TRP A 280 4.43 4.05 13.29
N CYS A 281 4.44 2.85 13.85
CA CYS A 281 5.54 2.37 14.68
C CYS A 281 6.84 2.23 13.88
N GLY A 282 6.80 1.66 12.68
CA GLY A 282 7.95 1.54 11.78
C GLY A 282 8.55 2.90 11.42
N LEU A 283 7.72 3.86 11.01
CA LEU A 283 8.16 5.24 10.73
C LEU A 283 8.72 5.93 11.98
N SER A 284 8.07 5.73 13.13
CA SER A 284 8.55 6.28 14.40
C SER A 284 9.90 5.70 14.84
N ILE A 285 10.18 4.43 14.55
CA ILE A 285 11.49 3.80 14.76
C ILE A 285 12.51 4.39 13.79
N ALA A 286 12.16 4.53 12.50
CA ALA A 286 13.05 5.11 11.50
C ALA A 286 13.49 6.53 11.85
N TRP A 287 12.59 7.38 12.34
CA TRP A 287 12.91 8.75 12.76
C TRP A 287 13.82 8.84 13.98
N ARG A 288 13.89 7.77 14.78
CA ARG A 288 14.74 7.67 15.97
C ARG A 288 16.01 6.88 15.70
N ALA A 289 16.23 6.41 14.47
CA ALA A 289 17.44 5.70 14.10
C ALA A 289 18.67 6.61 14.21
N SER A 290 19.77 6.05 14.70
CA SER A 290 21.03 6.77 14.94
C SER A 290 21.77 7.15 13.66
N ASP A 291 21.55 6.41 12.57
CA ASP A 291 22.23 6.61 11.29
C ASP A 291 21.30 6.44 10.10
N LEU A 292 21.72 7.03 8.97
CA LEU A 292 20.95 7.06 7.73
C LEU A 292 20.72 5.65 7.17
N PHE A 293 21.66 4.72 7.35
CA PHE A 293 21.48 3.33 6.92
C PHE A 293 20.31 2.68 7.67
N GLY A 294 20.29 2.77 9.01
CA GLY A 294 19.18 2.28 9.82
C GLY A 294 17.85 2.96 9.48
N GLN A 295 17.85 4.28 9.27
CA GLN A 295 16.65 5.03 8.87
C GLN A 295 16.06 4.53 7.55
N LEU A 296 16.87 4.42 6.50
CA LEU A 296 16.43 3.98 5.17
C LEU A 296 16.03 2.50 5.14
N LEU A 297 16.73 1.66 5.91
CA LEU A 297 16.40 0.23 6.06
C LEU A 297 15.00 0.06 6.65
N VAL A 298 14.73 0.72 7.78
CA VAL A 298 13.42 0.63 8.45
C VAL A 298 12.32 1.22 7.56
N ILE A 299 12.58 2.32 6.86
CA ILE A 299 11.63 2.90 5.91
C ILE A 299 11.30 1.91 4.79
N GLY A 300 12.31 1.36 4.12
CA GLY A 300 12.09 0.40 3.04
C GLY A 300 11.30 -0.82 3.51
N LEU A 301 11.64 -1.41 4.66
CA LEU A 301 10.92 -2.55 5.24
C LEU A 301 9.49 -2.18 5.68
N THR A 302 9.31 -0.98 6.25
CA THR A 302 7.99 -0.47 6.68
C THR A 302 7.08 -0.18 5.51
N PHE A 303 7.60 0.21 4.34
CA PHE A 303 6.78 0.36 3.13
C PHE A 303 6.58 -0.97 2.39
N LEU A 304 7.48 -1.94 2.55
CA LEU A 304 7.33 -3.28 1.98
C LEU A 304 6.11 -4.03 2.53
N ALA A 305 5.85 -3.92 3.84
CA ALA A 305 4.80 -4.68 4.54
C ALA A 305 3.33 -4.22 4.27
N PRO A 306 2.99 -2.91 4.17
CA PRO A 306 1.62 -2.41 4.11
C PRO A 306 1.18 -1.89 2.73
N LEU A 307 2.10 -1.75 1.75
CA LEU A 307 1.73 -1.30 0.40
C LEU A 307 0.83 -2.30 -0.35
N ALA A 308 0.57 -3.48 0.22
CA ALA A 308 -0.45 -4.41 -0.24
C ALA A 308 -1.89 -4.00 0.15
N GLY A 309 -2.09 -3.02 1.05
CA GLY A 309 -3.38 -2.74 1.70
C GLY A 309 -4.08 -1.40 1.37
N ALA A 310 -3.63 -0.61 0.40
CA ALA A 310 -4.28 0.66 0.04
C ALA A 310 -5.57 0.41 -0.77
N ALA A 311 -6.75 0.29 -0.14
CA ALA A 311 -7.65 1.33 0.38
C ALA A 311 -8.65 1.85 -0.68
N TRP A 312 -9.76 1.11 -0.76
CA TRP A 312 -11.12 1.50 -1.16
C TRP A 312 -11.29 2.04 -2.58
N PRO A 313 -11.42 1.14 -3.58
CA PRO A 313 -11.90 1.54 -4.89
C PRO A 313 -13.40 1.87 -4.86
N PRO A 314 -13.89 2.70 -5.80
CA PRO A 314 -15.31 2.95 -5.95
C PRO A 314 -16.09 1.65 -6.15
N GLY A 315 -17.01 1.37 -5.22
CA GLY A 315 -17.89 0.20 -5.22
C GLY A 315 -18.93 0.22 -6.35
N GLU A 316 -19.71 -0.86 -6.48
CA GLU A 316 -20.75 -1.02 -7.51
C GLU A 316 -21.81 0.09 -7.46
N TRP A 317 -22.17 0.56 -6.26
CA TRP A 317 -23.06 1.71 -6.07
C TRP A 317 -22.61 2.94 -6.86
N TYR A 318 -21.34 3.35 -6.74
CA TYR A 318 -20.82 4.52 -7.46
C TYR A 318 -20.74 4.29 -8.97
N ARG A 319 -20.60 3.04 -9.42
CA ARG A 319 -20.58 2.70 -10.86
C ARG A 319 -21.97 2.80 -11.46
N GLY A 320 -23.01 2.43 -10.72
CA GLY A 320 -24.41 2.52 -11.13
C GLY A 320 -25.00 3.94 -11.15
N LEU A 321 -24.34 4.93 -10.54
CA LEU A 321 -24.79 6.32 -10.59
C LEU A 321 -24.65 6.92 -12.00
N THR A 322 -25.66 7.68 -12.42
CA THR A 322 -25.60 8.51 -13.62
C THR A 322 -24.61 9.65 -13.39
N LYS A 323 -23.56 9.69 -14.20
CA LYS A 323 -22.43 10.62 -14.07
C LYS A 323 -22.34 11.55 -15.28
N PRO A 324 -21.90 12.81 -15.12
CA PRO A 324 -21.70 13.70 -16.24
C PRO A 324 -20.55 13.22 -17.14
N SER A 325 -20.60 13.57 -18.43
CA SER A 325 -19.63 13.16 -19.46
C SER A 325 -18.19 13.58 -19.17
N TRP A 326 -17.99 14.61 -18.34
CA TRP A 326 -16.68 15.12 -17.93
C TRP A 326 -16.13 14.45 -16.66
N THR A 327 -16.78 13.41 -16.14
CA THR A 327 -16.28 12.65 -14.98
C THR A 327 -14.98 11.94 -15.35
N PRO A 328 -13.85 12.23 -14.69
CA PRO A 328 -12.60 11.58 -15.00
C PRO A 328 -12.68 10.08 -14.64
N PRO A 329 -11.91 9.23 -15.32
CA PRO A 329 -11.82 7.82 -14.98
C PRO A 329 -11.46 7.62 -13.50
N GLY A 330 -12.04 6.61 -12.85
CA GLY A 330 -11.83 6.33 -11.41
C GLY A 330 -10.35 6.22 -11.00
N CYS A 331 -9.49 5.76 -11.92
CA CYS A 331 -8.05 5.66 -11.73
C CYS A 331 -7.32 7.01 -11.63
N VAL A 332 -7.94 8.14 -12.01
CA VAL A 332 -7.36 9.49 -11.93
C VAL A 332 -7.40 10.04 -10.51
N PHE A 333 -8.43 9.69 -9.73
CA PHE A 333 -8.63 10.22 -8.38
C PHE A 333 -7.51 9.82 -7.42
N GLY A 334 -7.06 8.55 -7.45
CA GLY A 334 -6.00 8.06 -6.57
C GLY A 334 -4.66 8.81 -6.72
N PRO A 335 -4.08 8.89 -7.94
CA PRO A 335 -2.88 9.68 -8.21
C PRO A 335 -3.06 11.17 -7.89
N ALA A 336 -4.20 11.77 -8.26
CA ALA A 336 -4.48 13.18 -7.97
C ALA A 336 -4.46 13.45 -6.46
N TRP A 337 -5.20 12.68 -5.66
CA TRP A 337 -5.22 12.82 -4.20
C TRP A 337 -3.86 12.54 -3.57
N THR A 338 -3.11 11.56 -4.08
CA THR A 338 -1.74 11.28 -3.61
C THR A 338 -0.83 12.49 -3.78
N VAL A 339 -0.85 13.13 -4.96
CA VAL A 339 -0.09 14.36 -5.22
C VAL A 339 -0.56 15.48 -4.30
N LEU A 340 -1.87 15.67 -4.13
CA LEU A 340 -2.43 16.70 -3.26
C LEU A 340 -2.05 16.50 -1.79
N TYR A 341 -2.06 15.27 -1.28
CA TYR A 341 -1.60 14.98 0.09
C TYR A 341 -0.14 15.34 0.30
N LEU A 342 0.73 15.05 -0.68
CA LEU A 342 2.14 15.45 -0.63
C LEU A 342 2.31 16.97 -0.68
N LEU A 343 1.55 17.67 -1.53
CA LEU A 343 1.57 19.13 -1.61
C LEU A 343 1.07 19.79 -0.31
N MET A 344 -0.02 19.29 0.28
CA MET A 344 -0.54 19.75 1.57
C MET A 344 0.45 19.52 2.71
N ALA A 345 1.07 18.34 2.78
CA ALA A 345 2.04 18.01 3.82
C ALA A 345 3.30 18.87 3.69
N THR A 346 3.80 19.08 2.48
CA THR A 346 4.96 19.96 2.23
C THR A 346 4.64 21.42 2.52
N ALA A 347 3.46 21.91 2.16
CA ALA A 347 3.00 23.25 2.50
C ALA A 347 2.94 23.45 4.03
N ALA A 348 2.35 22.51 4.75
CA ALA A 348 2.25 22.56 6.22
C ALA A 348 3.62 22.48 6.90
N TRP A 349 4.51 21.61 6.42
CA TRP A 349 5.88 21.51 6.92
C TRP A 349 6.65 22.83 6.76
N ARG A 350 6.50 23.51 5.61
CA ARG A 350 7.14 24.80 5.35
C ARG A 350 6.63 25.90 6.30
N VAL A 351 5.31 26.00 6.47
CA VAL A 351 4.70 26.95 7.43
C VAL A 351 5.15 26.63 8.86
N TRP A 352 5.14 25.36 9.27
CA TRP A 352 5.57 24.95 10.61
C TRP A 352 7.03 25.32 10.89
N ARG A 353 7.92 25.20 9.91
CA ARG A 353 9.32 25.62 10.06
C ARG A 353 9.49 27.12 10.27
N ARG A 354 8.53 27.95 9.85
CA ARG A 354 8.58 29.41 9.98
C ARG A 354 7.98 29.92 11.28
N VAL A 355 6.83 29.37 11.69
CA VAL A 355 6.02 29.91 12.78
C VAL A 355 5.67 28.90 13.87
N GLY A 356 6.19 27.67 13.80
CA GLY A 356 5.86 26.60 14.74
C GLY A 356 4.37 26.24 14.73
N TRP A 357 3.90 25.65 15.83
CA TRP A 357 2.48 25.28 15.97
C TRP A 357 1.62 26.51 16.29
N SER A 358 0.85 26.97 15.30
CA SER A 358 0.15 28.25 15.34
C SER A 358 -1.21 28.20 14.63
N SER A 359 -1.93 29.34 14.58
CA SER A 359 -3.27 29.44 13.95
C SER A 359 -3.34 28.87 12.53
N PRO A 360 -2.40 29.16 11.59
CA PRO A 360 -2.42 28.60 10.24
C PRO A 360 -2.49 27.06 10.21
N LEU A 361 -1.75 26.38 11.09
CA LEU A 361 -1.73 24.92 11.15
C LEU A 361 -3.00 24.34 11.79
N ARG A 362 -3.69 25.09 12.65
CA ARG A 362 -5.01 24.71 13.18
C ARG A 362 -6.07 24.70 12.07
N TRP A 363 -6.05 25.68 11.17
CA TRP A 363 -6.92 25.70 9.99
C TRP A 363 -6.58 24.58 9.00
N TRP A 364 -5.28 24.32 8.79
CA TRP A 364 -4.83 23.19 8.00
C TRP A 364 -5.29 21.84 8.56
N LEU A 365 -5.28 21.67 9.89
CA LEU A 365 -5.81 20.48 10.56
C LEU A 365 -7.33 20.38 10.40
N GLY A 366 -8.04 21.51 10.53
CA GLY A 366 -9.49 21.59 10.36
C GLY A 366 -9.94 21.18 8.96
N GLN A 367 -9.28 21.69 7.91
CA GLN A 367 -9.60 21.26 6.54
C GLN A 367 -9.26 19.78 6.30
N LEU A 368 -8.21 19.23 6.95
CA LEU A 368 -7.85 17.82 6.80
C LEU A 368 -8.91 16.90 7.43
N ALA A 369 -9.49 17.32 8.56
CA ALA A 369 -10.59 16.61 9.21
C ALA A 369 -11.85 16.60 8.31
N LEU A 370 -12.18 17.74 7.70
CA LEU A 370 -13.26 17.84 6.71
C LEU A 370 -12.99 16.95 5.49
N ASN A 371 -11.77 17.00 4.93
CA ASN A 371 -11.35 16.13 3.82
C ASN A 371 -11.55 14.64 4.13
N ALA A 372 -11.21 14.21 5.35
CA ALA A 372 -11.40 12.84 5.81
C ALA A 372 -12.88 12.48 6.03
N ALA A 373 -13.73 13.45 6.40
CA ALA A 373 -15.16 13.24 6.61
C ALA A 373 -15.94 13.04 5.31
N TRP A 374 -15.51 13.64 4.19
CA TRP A 374 -16.22 13.53 2.92
C TRP A 374 -16.42 12.10 2.43
N THR A 375 -15.36 11.28 2.47
CA THR A 375 -15.36 9.91 1.92
C THR A 375 -16.38 8.99 2.63
N PRO A 376 -16.43 8.93 3.98
CA PRO A 376 -17.49 8.23 4.70
C PRO A 376 -18.90 8.73 4.39
N ILE A 377 -19.11 10.02 4.19
CA ILE A 377 -20.45 10.56 3.90
C ILE A 377 -20.90 10.19 2.48
N PHE A 378 -20.00 10.36 1.50
CA PHE A 378 -20.31 10.11 0.11
C PHE A 378 -20.38 8.62 -0.23
N PHE A 379 -19.37 7.83 0.15
CA PHE A 379 -19.30 6.40 -0.18
C PHE A 379 -19.85 5.48 0.91
N GLY A 380 -19.73 5.86 2.19
CA GLY A 380 -20.19 5.05 3.31
C GLY A 380 -21.69 5.20 3.57
N ALA A 381 -22.13 6.44 3.83
CA ALA A 381 -23.54 6.75 4.08
C ALA A 381 -24.37 6.89 2.80
N GLN A 382 -23.72 6.97 1.62
CA GLN A 382 -24.37 7.10 0.31
C GLN A 382 -25.32 8.31 0.22
N GLN A 383 -24.96 9.41 0.91
CA GLN A 383 -25.76 10.64 0.98
C GLN A 383 -25.08 11.77 0.19
N PRO A 384 -25.24 11.83 -1.14
CA PRO A 384 -24.55 12.82 -1.98
C PRO A 384 -24.93 14.27 -1.62
N GLY A 385 -26.15 14.53 -1.15
CA GLY A 385 -26.57 15.85 -0.66
C GLY A 385 -25.79 16.33 0.57
N TRP A 386 -25.64 15.47 1.59
CA TRP A 386 -24.84 15.78 2.77
C TRP A 386 -23.35 15.86 2.46
N ALA A 387 -22.85 15.03 1.55
CA ALA A 387 -21.49 15.11 1.06
C ALA A 387 -21.24 16.42 0.28
N PHE A 388 -22.25 16.95 -0.41
CA PHE A 388 -22.15 18.25 -1.08
C PHE A 388 -22.13 19.41 -0.07
N ALA A 389 -22.93 19.36 0.98
CA ALA A 389 -22.85 20.34 2.06
C ALA A 389 -21.46 20.32 2.75
N GLU A 390 -20.93 19.12 3.02
CA GLU A 390 -19.60 18.94 3.61
C GLU A 390 -18.50 19.48 2.68
N ILE A 391 -18.51 19.15 1.39
CA ILE A 391 -17.41 19.57 0.49
C ILE A 391 -17.37 21.10 0.29
N LEU A 392 -18.50 21.80 0.46
CA LEU A 392 -18.55 23.27 0.50
C LEU A 392 -17.89 23.83 1.77
N LEU A 393 -18.13 23.20 2.93
CA LEU A 393 -17.45 23.55 4.18
C LEU A 393 -15.94 23.29 4.07
N LEU A 394 -15.55 22.15 3.49
CA LEU A 394 -14.16 21.85 3.16
C LEU A 394 -13.55 22.94 2.29
N TRP A 395 -14.23 23.33 1.20
CA TRP A 395 -13.74 24.36 0.29
C TRP A 395 -13.46 25.70 1.01
N LEU A 396 -14.38 26.14 1.88
CA LEU A 396 -14.21 27.35 2.70
C LEU A 396 -13.02 27.22 3.66
N ALA A 397 -12.85 26.06 4.28
CA ALA A 397 -11.71 25.79 5.17
C ALA A 397 -10.37 25.78 4.42
N ILE A 398 -10.33 25.29 3.18
CA ILE A 398 -9.15 25.35 2.32
C ILE A 398 -8.84 26.79 1.95
N ALA A 399 -9.83 27.58 1.54
CA ALA A 399 -9.64 29.00 1.22
C ALA A 399 -9.10 29.79 2.43
N ALA A 400 -9.61 29.54 3.63
CA ALA A 400 -9.11 30.13 4.87
C ALA A 400 -7.67 29.70 5.17
N THR A 401 -7.35 28.41 5.00
CA THR A 401 -5.99 27.87 5.17
C THR A 401 -5.01 28.51 4.18
N LEU A 402 -5.42 28.65 2.92
CA LEU A 402 -4.65 29.24 1.83
C LEU A 402 -4.32 30.71 2.12
N ARG A 403 -5.30 31.51 2.57
CA ARG A 403 -5.07 32.90 3.00
C ARG A 403 -4.03 32.99 4.11
N GLN A 404 -4.09 32.10 5.11
CA GLN A 404 -3.12 32.09 6.20
C GLN A 404 -1.74 31.62 5.77
N PHE A 405 -1.67 30.64 4.87
CA PHE A 405 -0.40 30.13 4.35
C PHE A 405 0.28 31.18 3.47
N PHE A 406 -0.45 31.94 2.65
CA PHE A 406 0.10 33.07 1.90
C PHE A 406 0.64 34.19 2.78
N ALA A 407 0.03 34.43 3.95
CA ALA A 407 0.48 35.43 4.91
C ALA A 407 1.81 35.04 5.59
N VAL A 408 2.08 33.74 5.75
CA VAL A 408 3.31 33.24 6.38
C VAL A 408 4.40 32.97 5.34
N GLU A 409 4.08 32.23 4.28
CA GLU A 409 5.03 31.83 3.26
C GLU A 409 4.35 31.64 1.90
N ARG A 410 4.65 32.52 0.94
CA ARG A 410 4.06 32.49 -0.41
C ARG A 410 4.16 31.14 -1.11
N THR A 411 5.29 30.44 -0.97
CA THR A 411 5.47 29.11 -1.59
C THR A 411 4.51 28.07 -0.99
N ALA A 412 4.24 28.11 0.31
CA ALA A 412 3.27 27.22 0.94
C ALA A 412 1.84 27.50 0.48
N GLY A 413 1.50 28.78 0.28
CA GLY A 413 0.22 29.18 -0.32
C GLY A 413 0.05 28.62 -1.74
N TRP A 414 1.07 28.78 -2.60
CA TRP A 414 1.05 28.25 -3.97
C TRP A 414 0.93 26.73 -4.04
N LEU A 415 1.56 26.00 -3.10
CA LEU A 415 1.44 24.54 -3.02
C LEU A 415 0.01 24.08 -2.71
N LEU A 416 -0.83 24.91 -2.07
CA LEU A 416 -2.24 24.61 -1.78
C LEU A 416 -3.22 25.04 -2.89
N VAL A 417 -2.78 25.83 -3.88
CA VAL A 417 -3.68 26.27 -4.97
C VAL A 417 -4.21 25.09 -5.81
N PRO A 418 -3.40 24.10 -6.23
CA PRO A 418 -3.91 22.93 -6.96
C PRO A 418 -4.96 22.15 -6.17
N TYR A 419 -4.85 22.16 -4.84
CA TYR A 419 -5.82 21.50 -3.97
C TYR A 419 -7.18 22.22 -3.98
N LEU A 420 -7.20 23.55 -3.87
CA LEU A 420 -8.45 24.32 -3.96
C LEU A 420 -9.13 24.14 -5.33
N LEU A 421 -8.36 24.10 -6.42
CA LEU A 421 -8.89 23.85 -7.77
C LEU A 421 -9.50 22.45 -7.89
N TRP A 422 -8.82 21.44 -7.34
CA TRP A 422 -9.32 20.06 -7.34
C TRP A 422 -10.59 19.91 -6.50
N VAL A 423 -10.68 20.56 -5.34
CA VAL A 423 -11.90 20.51 -4.51
C VAL A 423 -13.04 21.29 -5.15
N THR A 424 -12.76 22.39 -5.88
CA THR A 424 -13.77 23.07 -6.72
C THR A 424 -14.35 22.11 -7.76
N PHE A 425 -13.48 21.38 -8.45
CA PHE A 425 -13.89 20.36 -9.42
C PHE A 425 -14.70 19.23 -8.75
N ALA A 426 -14.23 18.70 -7.63
CA ALA A 426 -14.91 17.64 -6.89
C ALA A 426 -16.27 18.09 -6.35
N ALA A 427 -16.40 19.35 -5.93
CA ALA A 427 -17.67 19.92 -5.48
C ALA A 427 -18.68 20.04 -6.63
N ALA A 428 -18.24 20.50 -7.81
CA ALA A 428 -19.07 20.52 -9.01
C ALA A 428 -19.49 19.10 -9.42
N LEU A 429 -18.58 18.13 -9.35
CA LEU A 429 -18.87 16.73 -9.66
C LEU A 429 -19.90 16.14 -8.71
N ASN A 430 -19.72 16.35 -7.40
CA ASN A 430 -20.64 15.91 -6.37
C ASN A 430 -22.04 16.52 -6.56
N PHE A 431 -22.13 17.82 -6.81
CA PHE A 431 -23.39 18.51 -7.10
C PHE A 431 -24.13 17.89 -8.30
N VAL A 432 -23.43 17.66 -9.40
CA VAL A 432 -24.05 17.10 -10.60
C VAL A 432 -24.46 15.64 -10.38
N ILE A 433 -23.65 14.85 -9.68
CA ILE A 433 -24.02 13.48 -9.31
C ILE A 433 -25.28 13.48 -8.43
N TRP A 434 -25.37 14.36 -7.43
CA TRP A 434 -26.56 14.50 -6.59
C TRP A 434 -27.80 14.86 -7.40
N ARG A 435 -27.69 15.80 -8.35
CA ARG A 435 -28.82 16.24 -9.18
C ARG A 435 -29.28 15.20 -10.21
N LEU A 436 -28.37 14.37 -10.70
CA LEU A 436 -28.66 13.32 -11.68
C LEU A 436 -29.21 12.04 -11.03
N ASN A 437 -29.10 11.89 -9.71
CA ASN A 437 -29.52 10.71 -8.96
C ASN A 437 -30.30 11.16 -7.70
N PRO A 438 -31.51 11.74 -7.87
CA PRO A 438 -32.32 12.29 -6.78
C PRO A 438 -32.92 11.21 -5.85
#